data_AF-Q4T0N9-F1
#
_entry.id   AF-Q4T0N9-F1
#
_cell.length_a   1.000
_cell.length_b   1.000
_cell.length_c   1.000
_cell.angle_alpha   90.00
_cell.angle_beta   90.00
_cell.angle_gamma   90.00
#
_symmetry.space_group_name_H-M   'P 1'
#
loop_
_entity.id
_entity.type
_entity.pdbx_description
1 polymer ?
#
loop_
_entity_poly.entity_id
_entity_poly.type
_entity_poly.pdbx_seq_one_letter_code
_entity_poly.pdbx_strand_id
1 'polypeptide(L)'
;GYSLHPPYFNLAEGTKIVATATCGEDEGGRTVPDLYCKLVGGPVSGDPGQTIQGQYCDICSKGDSDRAHPITNAIDGTERWWQSPPLSRNTEYNEVNVTLDLGQVGRITVCLLSFA
;
A
#
# COMPACT_ATOMS: atom_id res chain seq x y z
N GLY A 1 -34.25 -20.39 19.45
CA GLY A 1 -32.85 -20.85 19.35
C GLY A 1 -32.02 -19.69 18.88
N TYR A 2 -31.00 -19.30 19.63
CA TYR A 2 -30.12 -18.20 19.25
C TYR A 2 -29.11 -18.70 18.21
N SER A 3 -28.99 -17.97 17.09
CA SER A 3 -27.97 -18.24 16.08
C SER A 3 -26.60 -17.86 16.65
N LEU A 4 -25.68 -18.81 16.73
CA LEU A 4 -24.33 -18.64 17.30
C LEU A 4 -23.32 -18.10 16.27
N HIS A 5 -23.79 -17.49 15.19
CA HIS A 5 -22.90 -16.89 14.20
C HIS A 5 -22.46 -15.50 14.67
N PRO A 6 -21.15 -15.24 14.77
CA PRO A 6 -20.66 -13.89 15.03
C PRO A 6 -21.13 -12.94 13.91
N PRO A 7 -21.29 -11.64 14.21
CA PRO A 7 -21.64 -10.65 13.19
C PRO A 7 -20.57 -10.61 12.09
N TYR A 8 -20.95 -10.16 10.89
CA TYR A 8 -19.98 -9.87 9.84
C TYR A 8 -19.24 -8.58 10.21
N PHE A 9 -17.90 -8.64 10.22
CA PHE A 9 -17.05 -7.48 10.45
C PHE A 9 -15.77 -7.60 9.61
N ASN A 10 -15.09 -6.47 9.40
CA ASN A 10 -13.82 -6.45 8.67
C ASN A 10 -12.72 -7.08 9.53
N LEU A 11 -12.31 -8.29 9.19
CA LEU A 11 -11.24 -9.00 9.88
C LEU A 11 -9.87 -8.35 9.65
N ALA A 12 -9.68 -7.53 8.61
CA ALA A 12 -8.38 -6.96 8.32
C ALA A 12 -8.02 -5.80 9.24
N GLU A 13 -9.02 -5.01 9.65
CA GLU A 13 -8.82 -3.87 10.53
C GLU A 13 -8.24 -4.32 11.88
N GLY A 14 -7.08 -3.77 12.25
CA GLY A 14 -6.40 -4.09 13.51
C GLY A 14 -5.65 -5.43 13.54
N THR A 15 -5.61 -6.19 12.44
CA THR A 15 -4.74 -7.38 12.34
C THR A 15 -3.31 -7.01 11.97
N LYS A 16 -2.37 -7.91 12.27
CA LYS A 16 -0.98 -7.70 11.88
C LYS A 16 -0.84 -7.96 10.38
N ILE A 17 -0.46 -6.94 9.63
CA ILE A 17 -0.18 -7.02 8.20
C ILE A 17 1.32 -6.80 7.95
N VAL A 18 1.90 -7.55 7.02
CA VAL A 18 3.28 -7.39 6.58
C VAL A 18 3.36 -7.47 5.05
N ALA A 19 4.25 -6.69 4.46
CA ALA A 19 4.60 -6.77 3.06
C ALA A 19 6.09 -7.12 2.92
N THR A 20 6.45 -7.85 1.86
CA THR A 20 7.86 -8.17 1.58
C THR A 20 8.66 -6.94 1.17
N ALA A 21 8.01 -5.90 0.65
CA ALA A 21 8.63 -4.64 0.31
C ALA A 21 7.62 -3.49 0.38
N THR A 22 8.10 -2.31 0.76
CA THR A 22 7.32 -1.06 0.79
C THR A 22 8.17 0.06 0.19
N CYS A 23 7.57 0.96 -0.59
CA CYS A 23 8.31 2.09 -1.14
C CYS A 23 8.84 3.00 -0.01
N GLY A 24 9.89 3.77 -0.31
CA GLY A 24 10.39 4.76 0.64
C GLY A 24 11.31 4.18 1.72
N GLU A 25 11.53 2.86 1.74
CA GLU A 25 12.46 2.18 2.65
C GLU A 25 13.32 1.10 1.94
N ASP A 26 14.51 0.82 2.46
CA ASP A 26 15.36 -0.32 2.04
C ASP A 26 15.06 -1.59 2.85
N GLU A 27 15.73 -2.70 2.52
CA GLU A 27 15.59 -3.97 3.26
C GLU A 27 15.92 -3.85 4.76
N GLY A 28 16.76 -2.88 5.13
CA GLY A 28 17.11 -2.57 6.52
C GLY A 28 16.13 -1.62 7.21
N GLY A 29 15.05 -1.22 6.55
CA GLY A 29 14.04 -0.28 7.04
C GLY A 29 14.53 1.17 7.10
N ARG A 30 15.66 1.51 6.46
CA ARG A 30 16.17 2.88 6.35
C ARG A 30 15.43 3.62 5.26
N THR A 31 15.24 4.92 5.43
CA THR A 31 14.60 5.76 4.40
C THR A 31 15.43 5.80 3.12
N VAL A 32 14.78 5.49 2.00
CA VAL A 32 15.32 5.67 0.65
C VAL A 32 14.21 6.25 -0.24
N PRO A 33 14.41 7.41 -0.88
CA PRO A 33 13.39 8.03 -1.71
C PRO A 33 13.12 7.20 -2.98
N ASP A 34 11.84 6.95 -3.27
CA ASP A 34 11.39 6.24 -4.47
C ASP A 34 10.63 7.15 -5.41
N LEU A 35 11.18 7.41 -6.60
CA LEU A 35 10.43 8.06 -7.66
C LEU A 35 9.45 7.06 -8.28
N TYR A 36 8.16 7.37 -8.20
CA TYR A 36 7.12 6.63 -8.90
C TYR A 36 6.32 7.56 -9.81
N CYS A 37 5.76 7.00 -10.90
CA CYS A 37 4.97 7.74 -11.87
C CYS A 37 3.67 6.99 -12.16
N LYS A 38 2.56 7.73 -12.27
CA LYS A 38 1.26 7.19 -12.70
C LYS A 38 1.27 6.99 -14.22
N LEU A 39 0.89 5.80 -14.66
CA LEU A 39 0.95 5.41 -16.08
C LEU A 39 -0.06 6.16 -16.94
N VAL A 40 -1.25 6.45 -16.40
CA VAL A 40 -2.22 7.35 -17.02
C VAL A 40 -1.92 8.76 -16.51
N GLY A 41 -1.52 9.64 -17.43
CA GLY A 41 -0.88 10.92 -17.13
C GLY A 41 -1.62 11.82 -16.13
N GLY A 42 -0.86 12.69 -15.47
CA GLY A 42 -1.40 13.65 -14.51
C GLY A 42 -2.33 14.67 -15.16
N PRO A 43 -3.16 15.39 -14.38
CA PRO A 43 -3.89 16.53 -14.91
C PRO A 43 -2.89 17.50 -15.56
N VAL A 44 -3.22 18.00 -16.75
CA VAL A 44 -2.42 19.02 -17.49
C VAL A 44 -2.14 20.29 -16.68
N SER A 45 -2.82 20.45 -15.53
CA SER A 45 -2.71 21.55 -14.57
C SER A 45 -2.01 21.17 -13.25
N GLY A 46 -1.26 20.07 -13.20
CA GLY A 46 -0.43 19.71 -12.05
C GLY A 46 0.76 20.65 -11.84
N ASP A 47 1.36 20.62 -10.64
CA ASP A 47 2.57 21.38 -10.33
C ASP A 47 3.68 21.03 -11.34
N PRO A 48 4.39 22.01 -11.94
CA PRO A 48 5.42 21.74 -12.94
C PRO A 48 6.54 20.82 -12.43
N GLY A 49 6.75 20.76 -11.11
CA GLY A 49 7.74 19.89 -10.47
C GLY A 49 7.34 18.41 -10.41
N GLN A 50 6.06 18.07 -10.63
CA GLN A 50 5.51 16.72 -10.50
C GLN A 50 5.10 16.10 -11.85
N THR A 51 5.45 16.74 -12.97
CA THR A 51 5.11 16.23 -14.30
C THR A 51 6.38 15.87 -15.08
N ILE A 52 6.66 14.58 -15.25
CA ILE A 52 7.78 14.09 -16.07
C ILE A 52 7.18 13.47 -17.33
N GLN A 53 7.49 14.03 -18.50
CA GLN A 53 6.98 13.54 -19.80
C GLN A 53 5.44 13.41 -19.88
N GLY A 54 4.70 14.28 -19.18
CA GLY A 54 3.23 14.24 -19.13
C GLY A 54 2.65 13.23 -18.14
N GLN A 55 3.48 12.51 -17.39
CA GLN A 55 3.05 11.63 -16.30
C GLN A 55 3.14 12.36 -14.96
N TYR A 56 2.18 12.11 -14.07
CA TYR A 56 2.29 12.55 -12.68
C TYR A 56 3.31 11.66 -11.98
N CYS A 57 4.37 12.26 -11.47
CA CYS A 57 5.41 11.58 -10.72
C CYS A 57 5.58 12.22 -9.35
N ASP A 58 5.82 11.40 -8.34
CA ASP A 58 6.06 11.83 -6.97
C ASP A 58 7.14 10.95 -6.32
N ILE A 59 7.56 11.34 -5.13
CA ILE A 59 8.59 10.63 -4.36
C ILE A 59 7.94 9.99 -3.14
N CYS A 60 7.97 8.67 -3.06
CA CYS A 60 7.62 7.96 -1.83
C CYS A 60 8.81 7.98 -0.87
N SER A 61 8.56 8.34 0.40
CA SER A 61 9.58 8.42 1.44
C SER A 61 8.99 8.06 2.80
N LYS A 62 9.59 7.10 3.49
CA LYS A 62 9.18 6.72 4.86
C LYS A 62 9.26 7.87 5.87
N GLY A 63 10.16 8.84 5.64
CA GLY A 63 10.40 9.96 6.56
C GLY A 63 9.40 11.11 6.44
N ASP A 64 8.53 11.09 5.44
CA ASP A 64 7.55 12.14 5.16
C ASP A 64 6.14 11.54 5.27
N SER A 65 5.36 11.95 6.26
CA SER A 65 4.02 11.39 6.52
C SER A 65 3.02 11.59 5.39
N ASP A 66 3.23 12.60 4.54
CA ASP A 66 2.36 12.87 3.39
C ASP A 66 2.77 12.05 2.16
N ARG A 67 3.99 11.51 2.17
CA ARG A 67 4.56 10.70 1.08
C ARG A 67 4.95 9.28 1.51
N ALA A 68 4.54 8.87 2.71
CA ALA A 68 4.75 7.55 3.24
C ALA A 68 3.50 6.69 2.96
N HIS A 69 3.74 5.51 2.38
CA HIS A 69 2.70 4.55 2.03
C HIS A 69 2.92 3.19 2.72
N PRO A 70 2.97 3.14 4.07
CA PRO A 70 3.23 1.91 4.81
C PRO A 70 2.13 0.87 4.64
N ILE A 71 2.46 -0.41 4.85
CA ILE A 71 1.52 -1.52 4.70
C ILE A 71 0.29 -1.42 5.61
N THR A 72 0.43 -0.73 6.74
CA THR A 72 -0.67 -0.46 7.67
C THR A 72 -1.80 0.36 7.05
N ASN A 73 -1.51 1.21 6.06
CA ASN A 73 -2.53 1.99 5.36
C ASN A 73 -3.56 1.10 4.66
N ALA A 74 -3.20 -0.13 4.27
CA ALA A 74 -4.12 -1.05 3.59
C ALA A 74 -5.27 -1.55 4.49
N ILE A 75 -5.16 -1.37 5.82
CA ILE A 75 -6.11 -1.89 6.80
C ILE A 75 -6.53 -0.87 7.85
N ASP A 76 -6.14 0.40 7.70
CA ASP A 76 -6.39 1.45 8.71
C ASP A 76 -7.79 2.09 8.62
N GLY A 77 -8.59 1.69 7.63
CA GLY A 77 -9.95 2.20 7.41
C GLY A 77 -10.02 3.59 6.78
N THR A 78 -8.90 4.15 6.32
CA THR A 78 -8.84 5.46 5.65
C THR A 78 -8.71 5.31 4.13
N GLU A 79 -8.69 6.45 3.42
CA GLU A 79 -8.41 6.50 1.97
C GLU A 79 -6.91 6.44 1.63
N ARG A 80 -6.04 6.32 2.64
CA ARG A 80 -4.60 6.14 2.42
C ARG A 80 -4.36 4.76 1.82
N TRP A 81 -3.27 4.63 1.06
CA TRP A 81 -2.88 3.38 0.43
C TRP A 81 -1.48 2.95 0.88
N TRP A 82 -1.22 1.65 0.76
CA TRP A 82 0.12 1.07 0.77
C TRP A 82 0.67 1.01 -0.65
N GLN A 83 1.98 1.16 -0.80
CA GLN A 83 2.64 1.06 -2.11
C GLN A 83 3.94 0.25 -2.04
N SER A 84 4.10 -0.68 -2.98
CA SER A 84 5.36 -1.39 -3.21
C SER A 84 6.41 -0.47 -3.84
N PRO A 85 7.71 -0.82 -3.77
CA PRO A 85 8.72 -0.08 -4.52
C PRO A 85 8.45 -0.12 -6.03
N PRO A 86 8.86 0.90 -6.78
CA PRO A 86 8.66 0.95 -8.22
C PRO A 86 9.61 -0.02 -8.95
N LEU A 87 9.20 -0.51 -10.12
CA LEU A 87 10.05 -1.37 -10.98
C LEU A 87 11.31 -0.67 -11.49
N SER A 88 11.33 0.66 -11.49
CA SER A 88 12.53 1.46 -11.76
C SER A 88 13.63 1.26 -10.71
N ARG A 89 13.28 0.85 -9.48
CA ARG A 89 14.25 0.51 -8.43
C ARG A 89 14.88 -0.85 -8.71
N ASN A 90 14.06 -1.88 -8.92
CA ASN A 90 14.50 -3.22 -9.27
C ASN A 90 13.35 -4.03 -9.87
N THR A 91 13.67 -4.94 -10.79
CA THR A 91 12.70 -5.87 -11.39
C THR A 91 12.22 -6.97 -10.44
N GLU A 92 12.87 -7.15 -9.29
CA GLU A 92 12.40 -8.12 -8.28
C GLU A 92 11.02 -7.74 -7.72
N TYR A 93 10.68 -6.45 -7.70
CA TYR A 93 9.38 -5.95 -7.23
C TYR A 93 8.24 -6.16 -8.23
N ASN A 94 8.47 -6.93 -9.30
CA ASN A 94 7.39 -7.47 -10.13
C ASN A 94 6.47 -8.41 -9.33
N GLU A 95 6.98 -8.97 -8.23
CA GLU A 95 6.20 -9.77 -7.29
C GLU A 95 6.45 -9.28 -5.86
N VAL A 96 5.37 -9.08 -5.12
CA VAL A 96 5.41 -8.71 -3.69
C VAL A 96 4.35 -9.52 -2.95
N ASN A 97 4.69 -9.95 -1.74
CA ASN A 97 3.77 -10.71 -0.91
C ASN A 97 3.24 -9.84 0.22
N VAL A 98 1.92 -9.86 0.39
CA VAL A 98 1.23 -9.24 1.53
C VAL A 98 0.66 -10.37 2.39
N THR A 99 1.04 -10.41 3.65
CA THR A 99 0.57 -11.42 4.61
C THR A 99 -0.23 -10.75 5.71
N LEU A 100 -1.44 -11.26 5.94
CA LEU A 100 -2.34 -10.83 7.00
C LEU A 100 -2.44 -11.94 8.05
N ASP A 101 -2.00 -11.65 9.28
CA ASP A 101 -2.09 -12.57 10.40
C ASP A 101 -3.37 -12.30 11.19
N LEU A 102 -4.35 -13.19 10.99
CA LEU A 102 -5.68 -13.09 11.59
C LEU A 102 -5.70 -13.48 13.08
N GLY A 103 -4.64 -14.11 13.61
CA GLY A 103 -4.54 -14.51 15.02
C GLY A 103 -5.53 -15.59 15.49
N GLN A 104 -6.46 -16.03 14.64
CA GLN A 104 -7.52 -16.98 14.98
C GLN A 104 -7.95 -17.83 13.79
N VAL A 105 -8.48 -19.01 14.07
CA VAL A 105 -9.06 -19.89 13.05
C VAL A 105 -10.52 -19.49 12.82
N GLY A 106 -10.83 -19.07 11.60
CA GLY A 106 -12.17 -18.67 11.19
C GLY A 106 -12.43 -18.97 9.72
N ARG A 107 -13.70 -18.90 9.32
CA ARG A 107 -14.07 -19.00 7.90
C ARG A 107 -14.04 -17.61 7.28
N ILE A 108 -13.25 -17.46 6.23
CA ILE A 108 -13.22 -16.24 5.41
C ILE A 108 -14.26 -16.41 4.31
N THR A 109 -15.15 -15.42 4.16
CA THR A 109 -16.18 -15.44 3.12
C THR A 109 -15.70 -14.73 1.85
N VAL A 110 -15.03 -13.60 2.01
CA VAL A 110 -14.56 -12.77 0.90
C VAL A 110 -13.26 -12.07 1.27
N CYS A 111 -12.39 -11.90 0.29
CA CYS A 111 -11.23 -11.01 0.36
C CYS A 111 -11.41 -9.95 -0.73
N LEU A 112 -11.37 -8.67 -0.36
CA LEU A 112 -11.50 -7.55 -1.27
C LEU A 112 -10.20 -6.75 -1.27
N LEU A 113 -9.70 -6.45 -2.46
CA LEU A 113 -8.53 -5.59 -2.69
C LEU A 113 -9.00 -4.39 -3.50
N SER A 114 -8.70 -3.19 -2.98
CA SER A 114 -8.91 -1.93 -3.70
C SER A 114 -7.56 -1.39 -4.15
N PHE A 115 -7.49 -0.94 -5.40
CA PHE A 115 -6.27 -0.38 -5.99
C PHE A 115 -6.41 1.13 -6.13
N ALA A 116 -5.34 1.87 -5.79
CA ALA A 116 -5.24 3.32 -5.86
C ALA A 116 -4.80 3.83 -7.24
#